data_AF-A0A915XHN4-F1
#
_entry.id   AF-A0A915XHN4-F1
#
_cell.length_a   1.000
_cell.length_b   1.000
_cell.length_c   1.000
_cell.angle_alpha   90.00
_cell.angle_beta   90.00
_cell.angle_gamma   90.00
#
_symmetry.space_group_name_H-M   'P 1'
#
loop_
_entity.id
_entity.type
_entity.pdbx_description
1 polymer ?
#
loop_
_entity_poly.entity_id
_entity_poly.type
_entity_poly.pdbx_seq_one_letter_code
_entity_poly.pdbx_strand_id
1 'polypeptide(L)'
;MEDSINSCLKDADLKTARAWALKENIRKLWDYKCSHWAWHHWKRWFFWATHSRLEPVRKAAYTLKNHLYGIMNYFKHRITNGAAEGINSRIATLLKTACGFRNKARLRIAILFHFGGLEMYPVTH
;
A
#
# COMPACT_ATOMS: atom_id res chain seq x y z
N MET A 1 11.85 17.37 -38.32
CA MET A 1 10.57 17.00 -37.67
C MET A 1 10.70 15.69 -36.90
N GLU A 2 11.39 14.68 -37.44
CA GLU A 2 11.76 13.43 -36.75
C GLU A 2 12.71 13.63 -35.55
N ASP A 3 13.67 14.57 -35.64
CA ASP A 3 14.57 14.88 -34.50
C ASP A 3 13.84 15.45 -33.29
N SER A 4 12.73 16.17 -33.54
CA SER A 4 11.88 16.72 -32.47
C SER A 4 11.06 15.62 -31.79
N ILE A 5 10.67 14.56 -32.50
CA ILE A 5 9.92 13.43 -31.95
C ILE A 5 10.86 12.52 -31.14
N ASN A 6 12.08 12.26 -31.64
CA ASN A 6 13.09 11.48 -30.93
C ASN A 6 13.61 12.16 -29.65
N SER A 7 13.70 13.50 -29.64
CA SER A 7 13.97 14.28 -28.43
C SER A 7 12.87 14.09 -27.38
N CYS A 8 11.59 14.21 -27.78
CA CYS A 8 10.45 14.08 -26.89
C CYS A 8 10.28 12.66 -26.31
N LEU A 9 10.61 11.62 -27.09
CA LEU A 9 10.56 10.21 -26.63
C LEU A 9 11.68 9.89 -25.64
N LYS A 10 12.91 10.39 -25.87
CA LYS A 10 14.01 10.24 -24.90
C LYS A 10 13.67 10.91 -23.56
N ASP A 11 13.04 12.09 -23.58
CA ASP A 11 12.61 12.77 -22.35
C ASP A 11 11.46 12.03 -21.63
N ALA A 12 10.56 11.38 -22.36
CA ALA A 12 9.51 10.53 -21.81
C ALA A 12 10.07 9.24 -21.19
N ASP A 13 11.03 8.59 -21.85
CA ASP A 13 11.77 7.44 -21.31
C ASP A 13 12.60 7.82 -20.08
N LEU A 14 13.23 9.00 -20.06
CA LEU A 14 14.00 9.48 -18.91
C LEU A 14 13.12 9.70 -17.67
N LYS A 15 11.91 10.27 -17.83
CA LYS A 15 10.96 10.43 -16.72
C LYS A 15 10.48 9.08 -16.19
N THR A 16 10.19 8.15 -17.08
CA THR A 16 9.72 6.79 -16.73
C THR A 16 10.83 5.98 -16.05
N ALA A 17 12.05 6.01 -16.60
CA ALA A 17 13.22 5.36 -16.02
C ALA A 17 13.55 5.92 -14.62
N ARG A 18 13.45 7.24 -14.43
CA ARG A 18 13.63 7.88 -13.12
C ARG A 18 12.54 7.46 -12.12
N ALA A 19 11.28 7.44 -12.55
CA ALA A 19 10.18 6.97 -11.71
C ALA A 19 10.38 5.51 -11.30
N TRP A 20 10.81 4.67 -12.23
CA TRP A 20 11.11 3.27 -11.99
C TRP A 20 12.27 3.09 -11.00
N ALA A 21 13.36 3.84 -11.16
CA ALA A 21 14.51 3.80 -10.26
C ALA A 21 14.14 4.23 -8.83
N LEU A 22 13.31 5.28 -8.68
CA LEU A 22 12.77 5.71 -7.39
C LEU A 22 11.91 4.62 -6.75
N LYS A 23 11.04 3.99 -7.55
CA LYS A 23 10.19 2.88 -7.09
C LYS A 23 10.99 1.64 -6.69
N GLU A 24 12.07 1.32 -7.40
CA GLU A 24 12.88 0.13 -7.06
C GLU A 24 13.78 0.41 -5.85
N ASN A 25 14.27 1.64 -5.70
CA ASN A 25 15.08 2.03 -4.56
C ASN A 25 14.29 1.99 -3.23
N ILE A 26 13.02 2.41 -3.21
CA ILE A 26 12.20 2.37 -1.99
C ILE A 26 11.83 0.94 -1.58
N ARG A 27 11.79 -0.02 -2.50
CA ARG A 27 11.52 -1.44 -2.13
C ARG A 27 12.57 -1.99 -1.17
N LYS A 28 13.83 -1.58 -1.35
CA LYS A 28 14.95 -1.97 -0.46
C LYS A 28 14.74 -1.52 0.99
N LEU A 29 13.81 -0.60 1.25
CA LEU A 29 13.43 -0.19 2.60
C LEU A 29 12.99 -1.39 3.45
N TRP A 30 12.29 -2.37 2.85
CA TRP A 30 11.75 -3.52 3.57
C TRP A 30 12.79 -4.60 3.91
N ASP A 31 13.97 -4.56 3.27
CA ASP A 31 15.05 -5.51 3.54
C ASP A 31 15.84 -5.16 4.83
N TYR A 32 15.69 -3.93 5.32
CA TYR A 32 16.37 -3.49 6.54
C TYR A 32 15.80 -4.17 7.78
N LYS A 33 16.67 -4.71 8.63
CA LYS A 33 16.29 -5.32 9.92
C LYS A 33 16.21 -4.30 11.06
N CYS A 34 16.85 -3.14 10.91
CA CYS A 34 16.97 -2.12 11.95
C CYS A 34 16.25 -0.84 11.52
N SER A 35 15.37 -0.34 12.41
CA SER A 35 14.58 0.89 12.17
C SER A 35 15.45 2.11 11.92
N HIS A 36 16.61 2.23 12.58
CA HIS A 36 17.51 3.37 12.40
C HIS A 36 18.06 3.46 10.96
N TRP A 37 18.55 2.35 10.42
CA TRP A 37 19.05 2.28 9.04
C TRP A 37 17.93 2.46 8.00
N ALA A 38 16.75 1.91 8.26
CA ALA A 38 15.57 2.14 7.42
C ALA A 38 15.17 3.62 7.37
N TRP A 39 15.25 4.33 8.50
CA TRP A 39 14.95 5.77 8.55
C TRP A 39 15.93 6.62 7.74
N HIS A 40 17.24 6.32 7.83
CA HIS A 40 18.25 7.01 7.01
C HIS A 40 18.03 6.78 5.52
N HIS A 41 17.76 5.53 5.14
CA HIS A 41 17.41 5.17 3.76
C HIS A 41 16.17 5.93 3.28
N TRP A 42 15.10 5.94 4.10
CA TRP A 42 13.88 6.67 3.81
C TRP A 42 14.13 8.17 3.63
N LYS A 43 14.92 8.81 4.49
CA LYS A 43 15.25 10.24 4.37
C LYS A 43 15.96 10.55 3.05
N ARG A 44 16.96 9.74 2.69
CA ARG A 44 17.69 9.90 1.43
C ARG A 44 16.77 9.72 0.23
N TRP A 45 15.91 8.71 0.28
CA TRP A 45 14.92 8.46 -0.75
C TRP A 45 13.90 9.60 -0.86
N PHE A 46 13.37 10.10 0.27
CA PHE A 46 12.39 11.18 0.30
C PHE A 46 12.96 12.47 -0.31
N PHE A 47 14.22 12.81 0.02
CA PHE A 47 14.92 13.93 -0.60
C PHE A 47 15.02 13.74 -2.12
N TRP A 48 15.43 12.56 -2.58
CA TRP A 48 15.54 12.28 -4.02
C TRP A 48 14.18 12.31 -4.73
N ALA A 49 13.14 11.74 -4.12
CA ALA A 49 11.78 11.70 -4.65
C ALA A 49 11.17 13.09 -4.78
N THR A 50 11.36 13.96 -3.78
CA THR A 50 10.84 15.34 -3.81
C THR A 50 11.57 16.24 -4.81
N HIS A 51 12.86 16.00 -5.06
CA HIS A 51 13.66 16.73 -6.05
C HIS A 51 13.65 16.07 -7.44
N SER A 52 12.83 15.02 -7.62
CA SER A 52 12.76 14.29 -8.88
C SER A 52 12.03 15.04 -10.01
N ARG A 53 11.45 16.22 -9.77
CA ARG A 53 10.63 16.96 -10.74
C ARG A 53 9.49 16.11 -11.36
N LEU A 54 9.11 15.01 -10.70
CA LEU A 54 8.01 14.13 -11.08
C LEU A 54 6.88 14.33 -10.06
N GLU A 55 5.88 15.12 -10.42
CA GLU A 55 4.75 15.41 -9.51
C GLU A 55 4.04 14.16 -8.97
N PRO A 56 3.81 13.09 -9.75
CA PRO A 56 3.23 11.85 -9.22
C PRO A 56 4.09 11.22 -8.11
N VAL A 57 5.41 11.22 -8.28
CA VAL A 57 6.34 10.65 -7.30
C VAL A 57 6.45 11.54 -6.07
N ARG A 58 6.45 12.86 -6.25
CA ARG A 58 6.44 13.83 -5.15
C ARG A 58 5.19 13.68 -4.29
N LYS A 59 4.01 13.56 -4.91
CA LYS A 59 2.75 13.28 -4.20
C LYS A 59 2.84 11.98 -3.40
N ALA A 60 3.31 10.89 -4.01
CA ALA A 60 3.50 9.61 -3.33
C ALA A 60 4.48 9.72 -2.13
N ALA A 61 5.57 10.47 -2.29
CA ALA A 61 6.54 10.70 -1.21
C ALA A 61 5.91 11.42 -0.01
N TYR A 62 5.07 12.44 -0.24
CA TYR A 62 4.34 13.10 0.84
C TYR A 62 3.28 12.20 1.49
N THR A 63 2.57 11.38 0.71
CA THR A 63 1.66 10.37 1.27
C THR A 63 2.42 9.40 2.19
N LEU A 64 3.57 8.88 1.75
CA LEU A 64 4.42 8.02 2.58
C LEU A 64 4.94 8.74 3.83
N LYS A 65 5.27 10.03 3.73
CA LYS A 65 5.67 10.85 4.89
C LYS A 65 4.55 10.92 5.95
N ASN A 66 3.30 11.11 5.52
CA ASN A 66 2.15 11.17 6.43
C ASN A 66 1.92 9.83 7.16
N HIS A 67 2.25 8.71 6.51
CA HIS A 67 2.13 7.36 7.09
C HIS A 67 3.46 6.82 7.65
N LEU A 68 4.52 7.65 7.71
CA LEU A 68 5.86 7.21 8.08
C LEU A 68 5.91 6.58 9.47
N TYR A 69 5.12 7.08 10.40
CA TYR A 69 5.02 6.51 11.74
C TYR A 69 4.64 5.02 11.71
N GLY A 70 3.61 4.65 10.94
CA GLY A 70 3.20 3.25 10.78
C GLY A 70 4.25 2.41 10.07
N ILE A 71 4.89 2.96 9.04
CA ILE A 71 5.98 2.30 8.31
C ILE A 71 7.18 2.03 9.24
N MET A 72 7.55 2.98 10.11
CA MET A 72 8.65 2.79 11.06
C MET A 72 8.30 1.78 12.14
N ASN A 73 7.03 1.74 12.58
CA ASN A 73 6.56 0.78 13.57
C ASN A 73 6.62 -0.68 13.08
N TYR A 74 6.50 -0.90 11.76
CA TYR A 74 6.72 -2.21 11.15
C TYR A 74 8.11 -2.79 11.48
N PHE A 75 9.17 -1.97 11.51
CA PHE A 75 10.52 -2.47 11.83
C PHE A 75 10.68 -2.87 13.30
N LYS A 76 9.84 -2.34 14.20
CA LYS A 76 9.88 -2.66 15.63
C LYS A 76 9.10 -3.94 15.95
N HIS A 77 7.93 -4.12 15.35
CA HIS A 77 7.02 -5.21 15.70
C HIS A 77 6.86 -6.28 14.60
N ARG A 78 7.31 -6.01 13.36
CA ARG A 78 7.09 -6.83 12.14
C ARG A 78 5.64 -7.27 11.92
N ILE A 79 4.67 -6.61 12.56
CA ILE A 79 3.25 -6.89 12.36
C ILE A 79 2.89 -6.35 10.99
N THR A 80 2.61 -7.25 10.05
CA THR A 80 2.10 -6.88 8.73
C THR A 80 0.62 -6.54 8.85
N ASN A 81 0.17 -5.50 8.13
CA ASN A 81 -1.26 -5.22 7.98
C ASN A 81 -1.98 -6.31 7.15
N GLY A 82 -1.25 -7.31 6.64
CA GLY A 82 -1.77 -8.35 5.76
C GLY A 82 -2.92 -9.17 6.36
N ALA A 83 -2.92 -9.41 7.68
CA ALA A 83 -4.05 -10.08 8.34
C ALA A 83 -5.33 -9.21 8.30
N ALA A 84 -5.20 -7.92 8.60
CA ALA A 84 -6.33 -6.99 8.56
C ALA A 84 -6.78 -6.70 7.12
N GLU A 85 -5.85 -6.61 6.16
CA GLU A 85 -6.14 -6.53 4.73
C GLU A 85 -6.88 -7.77 4.25
N GLY A 86 -6.47 -8.97 4.68
CA GLY A 86 -7.16 -10.22 4.37
C GLY A 86 -8.61 -10.22 4.86
N ILE A 87 -8.84 -9.75 6.10
CA ILE A 87 -10.20 -9.57 6.63
C ILE A 87 -10.98 -8.54 5.80
N ASN A 88 -10.38 -7.39 5.48
CA ASN A 88 -11.03 -6.35 4.67
C ASN A 88 -11.38 -6.84 3.26
N SER A 89 -10.51 -7.60 2.61
CA SER A 89 -10.77 -8.22 1.30
C SER A 89 -11.93 -9.20 1.38
N ARG A 90 -12.02 -10.03 2.43
CA ARG A 90 -13.14 -10.95 2.63
C ARG A 90 -14.47 -10.22 2.86
N ILE A 91 -14.46 -9.12 3.61
CA ILE A 91 -15.64 -8.26 3.82
C ILE A 91 -16.06 -7.59 2.49
N ALA A 92 -15.11 -7.11 1.70
CA ALA A 92 -15.38 -6.52 0.39
C ALA A 92 -15.98 -7.55 -0.58
N THR A 93 -15.48 -8.79 -0.58
CA THR A 93 -16.08 -9.90 -1.34
C THR A 93 -17.51 -10.17 -0.90
N LEU A 94 -17.77 -10.25 0.42
CA LEU A 94 -19.13 -10.44 0.98
C LEU A 94 -20.09 -9.34 0.52
N LEU A 95 -19.65 -8.08 0.52
CA LEU A 95 -20.42 -6.94 0.03
C LEU A 95 -20.74 -7.08 -1.47
N LYS A 96 -19.77 -7.50 -2.28
CA LYS A 96 -19.91 -7.68 -3.71
C LYS A 96 -20.87 -8.83 -4.05
N THR A 97 -20.77 -9.96 -3.35
CA THR A 97 -21.68 -11.11 -3.53
C THR A 97 -23.11 -10.79 -3.11
N ALA A 98 -23.28 -9.91 -2.13
CA ALA A 98 -24.61 -9.48 -1.68
C ALA A 98 -25.23 -8.36 -2.54
N CYS A 99 -24.53 -7.87 -3.58
CA CYS A 99 -24.92 -6.68 -4.35
C CYS A 99 -25.17 -5.44 -3.46
N GLY A 100 -24.42 -5.34 -2.34
CA GLY A 100 -24.55 -4.29 -1.35
C GLY A 100 -25.66 -4.52 -0.31
N PHE A 101 -25.47 -3.94 0.88
CA PHE A 101 -26.47 -3.95 1.94
C PHE A 101 -27.10 -2.58 2.09
N ARG A 102 -28.44 -2.51 2.05
CA ARG A 102 -29.20 -1.27 2.30
C ARG A 102 -29.12 -0.78 3.76
N ASN A 103 -28.78 -1.66 4.71
CA ASN A 103 -28.75 -1.34 6.14
C ASN A 103 -27.45 -1.84 6.79
N LYS A 104 -26.78 -0.97 7.55
CA LYS A 104 -25.55 -1.28 8.31
C LYS A 104 -25.73 -2.43 9.31
N ALA A 105 -26.91 -2.56 9.93
CA ALA A 105 -27.20 -3.66 10.85
C ALA A 105 -27.15 -5.01 10.15
N ARG A 106 -27.67 -5.10 8.93
CA ARG A 106 -27.62 -6.33 8.10
C ARG A 106 -26.19 -6.67 7.70
N LEU A 107 -25.39 -5.68 7.32
CA LEU A 107 -23.97 -5.87 7.04
C LEU A 107 -23.23 -6.41 8.27
N ARG A 108 -23.48 -5.84 9.45
CA ARG A 108 -22.84 -6.29 10.70
C ARG A 108 -23.18 -7.74 11.03
N ILE A 109 -24.46 -8.11 10.92
CA ILE A 109 -24.91 -9.49 11.13
C ILE A 109 -24.22 -10.43 10.13
N ALA A 110 -24.17 -10.09 8.85
CA ALA A 110 -23.51 -10.91 7.84
C ALA A 110 -22.00 -11.08 8.12
N ILE A 111 -21.30 -10.00 8.50
CA ILE A 111 -19.89 -10.07 8.89
C ILE A 111 -19.69 -10.99 10.09
N LEU A 112 -20.50 -10.85 11.14
CA LEU A 112 -20.42 -11.71 12.33
C LEU A 112 -20.78 -13.17 12.01
N PHE A 113 -21.74 -13.38 11.12
CA PHE A 113 -22.14 -14.72 10.70
C PHE A 113 -21.02 -15.44 9.95
N HIS A 114 -20.35 -14.75 9.01
CA HIS A 114 -19.30 -15.35 8.18
C HIS A 114 -17.91 -15.35 8.83
N PHE A 115 -17.64 -14.40 9.72
CA PHE A 115 -16.28 -14.18 10.27
C PHE A 115 -16.23 -14.16 11.80
N GLY A 116 -17.35 -14.32 12.50
CA GLY A 116 -17.42 -14.26 13.97
C GLY A 116 -17.11 -15.56 14.70
N GLY A 117 -16.74 -16.63 13.97
CA GLY A 117 -16.37 -17.91 14.59
C GLY A 117 -17.53 -18.62 15.28
N LEU A 118 -18.75 -18.48 14.75
CA LEU A 118 -19.92 -19.19 15.27
C LEU A 118 -19.78 -20.69 15.01
N GLU A 119 -19.99 -21.47 16.06
CA GLU A 119 -20.08 -22.93 15.96
C GLU A 119 -21.46 -23.28 15.39
N MET A 120 -21.50 -23.66 14.10
CA MET A 120 -22.75 -23.95 13.38
C MET A 120 -23.09 -25.44 13.34
N TYR A 121 -22.32 -26.28 14.03
CA TYR A 121 -22.64 -27.70 14.12
C TYR A 121 -23.84 -27.87 15.05
N PRO A 122 -24.89 -28.60 14.61
CA PRO A 122 -25.98 -28.94 15.51
C PRO A 122 -25.40 -29.75 16.68
N VAL A 123 -25.77 -29.40 17.91
CA VAL A 123 -25.45 -30.20 19.08
C VAL A 123 -26.16 -31.55 18.88
N THR A 124 -25.40 -32.60 18.55
CA THR A 124 -25.92 -33.95 18.46
C THR A 124 -26.25 -34.41 19.88
N HIS A 125 -27.55 -34.52 20.19
CA HIS A 125 -28.06 -35.17 21.39
C HIS A 125 -27.96 -36.69 21.27
#